data_AF-A0A9R1C5G5-F1
#
_entry.id   AF-A0A9R1C5G5-F1
#
_cell.length_a   1.000
_cell.length_b   1.000
_cell.length_c   1.000
_cell.angle_alpha   90.00
_cell.angle_beta   90.00
_cell.angle_gamma   90.00
#
_symmetry.space_group_name_H-M   'P 1'
#
loop_
_entity.id
_entity.type
_entity.pdbx_description
1 polymer ?
#
loop_
_entity_poly.entity_id
_entity_poly.type
_entity_poly.pdbx_seq_one_letter_code
_entity_poly.pdbx_strand_id
1 'polypeptide(L)'
;MLASWFRLKYPHVAMGALASSAPILQFDDITPWSSFDDTVSQDFKSESLNCFSVIKAVWDVLDDRGSNHTGLLELSKTFRACKTVRFPSSLSNWLWTAFTYTAMVDYPTPANFMMNLPAYPVKEMCKIIDSFPAGADVVEKAFAAASLYYNYTGDQKCFEMEGGDDPHGLSGWGWQACTEMVMPMTVSNESMFPPSGFSYEEKSEGCFASYEVRPRMNWITTEYGGHKIDKVLKRFGSNIIFSNGMRDPWSRGGVLKNISSNIIALVTEKGAHHLDFRSATKDDPDWVVEQRRQEVEIIHGWIDQYNKDIAQM
;
A
#
# COMPACT_ATOMS: atom_id res chain seq x y z
N MET A 1 4.85 -6.67 9.70
CA MET A 1 5.99 -7.61 9.50
C MET A 1 6.78 -7.82 10.80
N LEU A 2 7.29 -6.75 11.42
CA LEU A 2 8.09 -6.84 12.65
C LEU A 2 7.43 -7.66 13.77
N ALA A 3 6.13 -7.48 14.03
CA ALA A 3 5.43 -8.24 15.06
C ALA A 3 5.49 -9.76 14.86
N SER A 4 5.25 -10.26 13.64
CA SER A 4 5.32 -11.70 13.35
C SER A 4 6.75 -12.22 13.42
N TRP A 5 7.73 -11.47 12.92
CA TRP A 5 9.14 -11.85 13.02
C TRP A 5 9.66 -11.82 14.45
N PHE A 6 9.21 -10.88 15.27
CA PHE A 6 9.57 -10.79 16.67
C PHE A 6 9.01 -11.98 17.45
N ARG A 7 7.73 -12.34 17.24
CA ARG A 7 7.16 -13.55 17.83
C ARG A 7 7.88 -14.82 17.38
N LEU A 8 8.28 -14.90 16.11
CA LEU A 8 9.02 -16.05 15.57
C LEU A 8 10.42 -16.19 16.19
N LYS A 9 11.19 -15.09 16.32
CA LYS A 9 12.58 -15.13 16.80
C LYS A 9 12.70 -15.07 18.33
N TYR A 10 11.76 -14.41 19.00
CA TYR A 10 11.78 -14.18 20.45
C TYR A 10 10.49 -14.67 21.14
N PRO A 11 10.14 -15.96 21.01
CA PRO A 11 8.91 -16.49 21.59
C PRO A 11 8.90 -16.52 23.13
N HIS A 12 10.06 -16.30 23.76
CA HIS A 12 10.21 -16.16 25.20
C HIS A 12 9.94 -14.73 25.70
N VAL A 13 9.86 -13.73 24.81
CA VAL A 13 9.62 -12.32 25.16
C VAL A 13 8.18 -11.92 24.92
N ALA A 14 7.62 -12.26 23.75
CA ALA A 14 6.26 -11.89 23.37
C ALA A 14 5.38 -13.13 23.25
N MET A 15 4.26 -13.18 23.97
CA MET A 15 3.34 -14.34 24.01
C MET A 15 2.65 -14.63 22.67
N GLY A 16 2.40 -13.59 21.87
CA GLY A 16 1.78 -13.69 20.56
C GLY A 16 1.99 -12.40 19.75
N ALA A 17 1.51 -12.40 18.51
CA ALA A 17 1.58 -11.24 17.63
C ALA A 17 0.33 -11.11 16.75
N LEU A 18 -0.19 -9.90 16.65
CA LEU A 18 -1.13 -9.52 15.60
C LEU A 18 -0.35 -8.74 14.53
N ALA A 19 -0.22 -9.35 13.35
CA ALA A 19 0.53 -8.85 12.22
C ALA A 19 -0.44 -8.42 11.11
N SER A 20 -1.04 -7.23 11.30
CA SER A 20 -1.97 -6.64 10.35
C SER A 20 -1.26 -6.10 9.10
N SER A 21 -1.84 -6.40 7.92
CA SER A 21 -1.36 -6.01 6.59
C SER A 21 0.16 -6.17 6.44
N ALA A 22 0.68 -7.33 6.87
CA ALA A 22 2.12 -7.59 6.93
C ALA A 22 2.59 -8.37 5.69
N PRO A 23 3.24 -7.72 4.69
CA PRO A 23 3.63 -8.35 3.44
C PRO A 23 4.91 -9.20 3.56
N ILE A 24 4.94 -10.18 4.47
CA ILE A 24 6.13 -11.01 4.73
C ILE A 24 6.52 -11.95 3.58
N LEU A 25 5.69 -12.04 2.53
CA LEU A 25 5.91 -12.80 1.31
C LEU A 25 6.33 -11.90 0.12
N GLN A 26 6.44 -10.58 0.30
CA GLN A 26 6.83 -9.65 -0.77
C GLN A 26 8.35 -9.62 -0.99
N PHE A 27 8.98 -10.79 -1.11
CA PHE A 27 10.43 -10.93 -1.33
C PHE A 27 10.71 -11.99 -2.37
N ASP A 28 11.88 -11.89 -3.01
CA ASP A 28 12.32 -12.76 -4.10
C ASP A 28 11.18 -12.94 -5.13
N ASP A 29 10.92 -14.16 -5.59
CA ASP A 29 9.80 -14.54 -6.45
C ASP A 29 8.68 -15.29 -5.69
N ILE A 30 8.54 -15.07 -4.37
CA ILE A 30 7.53 -15.76 -3.54
C ILE A 30 6.10 -15.35 -3.95
N THR A 31 5.90 -14.06 -4.20
CA THR A 31 4.65 -13.47 -4.70
C THR A 31 4.94 -12.79 -6.05
N PRO A 32 4.03 -12.85 -7.05
CA PRO A 32 4.23 -12.16 -8.32
C PRO A 32 4.54 -10.66 -8.11
N TRP A 33 5.58 -10.16 -8.76
CA TRP A 33 6.06 -8.79 -8.56
C TRP A 33 5.03 -7.70 -8.93
N SER A 34 4.06 -8.03 -9.79
CA SER A 34 2.98 -7.12 -10.18
C SER A 34 1.83 -7.03 -9.19
N SER A 35 1.79 -7.90 -8.18
CA SER A 35 0.61 -8.09 -7.33
C SER A 35 0.13 -6.82 -6.65
N PHE A 36 1.04 -5.91 -6.30
CA PHE A 36 0.71 -4.65 -5.66
C PHE A 36 -0.05 -3.72 -6.62
N ASP A 37 0.55 -3.35 -7.74
CA ASP A 37 -0.05 -2.43 -8.72
C ASP A 37 -1.27 -3.03 -9.43
N ASP A 38 -1.31 -4.36 -9.59
CA ASP A 38 -2.49 -5.07 -10.08
C ASP A 38 -3.66 -4.97 -9.09
N THR A 39 -3.39 -5.00 -7.78
CA THR A 39 -4.43 -4.84 -6.76
C THR A 39 -4.95 -3.41 -6.75
N VAL A 40 -4.07 -2.40 -6.76
CA VAL A 40 -4.48 -0.98 -6.89
C VAL A 40 -5.38 -0.81 -8.13
N SER A 41 -4.94 -1.35 -9.27
CA SER A 41 -5.70 -1.31 -10.52
C SER A 41 -7.07 -1.97 -10.41
N GLN A 42 -7.14 -3.11 -9.73
CA GLN A 42 -8.38 -3.86 -9.53
C GLN A 42 -9.36 -3.13 -8.61
N ASP A 43 -8.88 -2.41 -7.59
CA ASP A 43 -9.73 -1.62 -6.69
C ASP A 43 -10.48 -0.54 -7.47
N PHE A 44 -9.78 0.28 -8.25
CA PHE A 44 -10.40 1.30 -9.11
C PHE A 44 -11.31 0.69 -10.17
N LYS A 45 -10.88 -0.42 -10.80
CA LYS A 45 -11.68 -1.13 -11.81
C LYS A 45 -12.98 -1.68 -11.23
N SER A 46 -12.97 -2.12 -9.96
CA SER A 46 -14.14 -2.64 -9.28
C SER A 46 -15.19 -1.58 -8.97
N GLU A 47 -14.77 -0.31 -8.80
CA GLU A 47 -15.68 0.82 -8.63
C GLU A 47 -16.22 1.32 -9.97
N SER A 48 -15.37 1.46 -11.00
CA SER A 48 -15.81 1.91 -12.32
C SER A 48 -14.82 1.55 -13.43
N LEU A 49 -15.33 0.91 -14.49
CA LEU A 49 -14.54 0.61 -15.70
C LEU A 49 -14.09 1.89 -16.43
N ASN A 50 -14.91 2.94 -16.41
CA ASN A 50 -14.56 4.22 -17.02
C ASN A 50 -13.46 4.92 -16.23
N CYS A 51 -13.56 4.94 -14.90
CA CYS A 51 -12.53 5.43 -13.99
C CYS A 51 -11.17 4.76 -14.26
N PHE A 52 -11.13 3.43 -14.27
CA PHE A 52 -9.93 2.66 -14.63
C PHE A 52 -9.38 3.03 -16.01
N SER A 53 -10.24 3.15 -17.02
CA SER A 53 -9.81 3.45 -18.39
C SER A 53 -9.26 4.88 -18.54
N VAL A 54 -9.84 5.85 -17.83
CA VAL A 54 -9.35 7.24 -17.78
C VAL A 54 -7.98 7.30 -17.12
N ILE A 55 -7.81 6.62 -15.98
CA ILE A 55 -6.51 6.58 -15.29
C ILE A 55 -5.48 5.90 -16.20
N LYS A 56 -5.83 4.78 -16.84
CA LYS A 56 -4.91 4.09 -17.77
C LYS A 56 -4.50 4.94 -18.98
N ALA A 57 -5.39 5.77 -19.49
CA ALA A 57 -5.11 6.61 -20.65
C ALA A 57 -4.31 7.89 -20.32
N VAL A 58 -4.31 8.35 -19.07
CA VAL A 58 -3.73 9.67 -18.74
C VAL A 58 -2.22 9.73 -18.94
N TRP A 59 -1.52 8.61 -18.76
CA TRP A 59 -0.06 8.57 -18.78
C TRP A 59 0.53 8.90 -20.15
N ASP A 60 0.02 8.26 -21.20
CA ASP A 60 0.45 8.53 -22.59
C ASP A 60 0.16 9.99 -22.97
N VAL A 61 -0.97 10.54 -22.50
CA VAL A 61 -1.36 11.93 -22.75
C VAL A 61 -0.45 12.91 -22.00
N LEU A 62 -0.02 12.57 -20.79
CA LEU A 62 0.93 13.36 -20.02
C LEU A 62 2.32 13.37 -20.67
N ASP A 63 2.80 12.23 -21.16
CA ASP A 63 4.09 12.12 -21.83
C ASP A 63 4.10 12.90 -23.16
N ASP A 64 3.03 12.78 -23.96
CA ASP A 64 2.89 13.51 -25.22
C ASP A 64 2.83 15.03 -24.99
N ARG A 65 1.93 15.49 -24.12
CA ARG A 65 1.76 16.93 -23.83
C ARG A 65 2.95 17.50 -23.07
N GLY A 66 3.59 16.72 -22.20
CA GLY A 66 4.76 17.11 -21.42
C GLY A 66 6.07 17.13 -22.22
N SER A 67 6.07 16.69 -23.49
CA SER A 67 7.29 16.55 -24.30
C SER A 67 8.00 17.86 -24.63
N ASN A 68 7.33 19.00 -24.48
CA ASN A 68 7.89 20.31 -24.79
C ASN A 68 7.51 21.37 -23.73
N HIS A 69 8.23 22.49 -23.77
CA HIS A 69 8.09 23.56 -22.77
C HIS A 69 6.68 24.17 -22.72
N THR A 70 6.05 24.39 -23.88
CA THR A 70 4.71 24.98 -23.94
C THR A 70 3.68 24.05 -23.31
N GLY A 71 3.73 22.76 -23.64
CA GLY A 71 2.81 21.77 -23.07
C GLY A 71 3.04 21.53 -21.57
N LEU A 72 4.29 21.54 -21.08
CA LEU A 72 4.57 21.54 -19.64
C LEU A 72 4.01 22.77 -18.91
N LEU A 73 4.05 23.95 -19.54
CA LEU A 73 3.47 25.17 -18.99
C LEU A 73 1.94 25.07 -18.91
N GLU A 74 1.29 24.49 -19.93
CA GLU A 74 -0.14 24.23 -19.95
C GLU A 74 -0.54 23.21 -18.88
N LEU A 75 0.15 22.07 -18.81
CA LEU A 75 -0.07 21.05 -17.80
C LEU A 75 0.14 21.61 -16.38
N SER A 76 1.17 22.42 -16.16
CA SER A 76 1.39 23.09 -14.87
C SER A 76 0.18 23.92 -14.43
N LYS A 77 -0.52 24.57 -15.38
CA LYS A 77 -1.75 25.32 -15.09
C LYS A 77 -2.92 24.37 -14.82
N THR A 78 -3.11 23.34 -15.64
CA THR A 78 -4.17 22.32 -15.44
C THR A 78 -4.07 21.70 -14.06
N PHE A 79 -2.85 21.35 -13.64
CA PHE A 79 -2.58 20.76 -12.34
C PHE A 79 -2.56 21.78 -11.18
N ARG A 80 -2.83 23.06 -11.43
CA ARG A 80 -2.72 24.14 -10.44
C ARG A 80 -1.39 24.09 -9.68
N ALA A 81 -0.29 23.84 -10.37
CA ALA A 81 1.03 23.77 -9.74
C ALA A 81 1.43 25.14 -9.17
N CYS A 82 2.06 25.19 -7.99
CA CYS A 82 2.50 26.46 -7.39
C CYS A 82 3.63 27.12 -8.18
N LYS A 83 4.39 26.33 -8.94
CA LYS A 83 5.46 26.76 -9.86
C LYS A 83 5.34 25.97 -11.14
N THR A 84 5.87 26.50 -12.24
CA THR A 84 5.99 25.73 -13.48
C THR A 84 6.83 24.48 -13.24
N VAL A 85 6.23 23.32 -13.51
CA VAL A 85 6.85 22.02 -13.37
C VAL A 85 7.96 21.86 -14.41
N ARG A 86 9.10 21.32 -14.00
CA ARG A 86 10.28 21.17 -14.86
C ARG A 86 10.34 19.82 -15.55
N PHE A 87 9.82 18.78 -14.88
CA PHE A 87 9.89 17.41 -15.36
C PHE A 87 8.48 16.81 -15.53
N PRO A 88 8.15 16.21 -16.69
CA PRO A 88 6.87 15.52 -16.87
C PRO A 88 6.64 14.43 -15.81
N SER A 89 7.72 13.75 -15.40
CA SER A 89 7.69 12.74 -14.34
C SER A 89 7.15 13.27 -13.01
N SER A 90 7.29 14.56 -12.71
CA SER A 90 6.74 15.17 -11.49
C SER A 90 5.21 15.13 -11.49
N LEU A 91 4.57 15.33 -12.65
CA LEU A 91 3.12 15.24 -12.82
C LEU A 91 2.65 13.78 -12.74
N SER A 92 3.35 12.89 -13.43
CA SER A 92 3.05 11.45 -13.42
C SER A 92 3.19 10.87 -12.00
N ASN A 93 4.25 11.22 -11.28
CA ASN A 93 4.44 10.82 -9.89
C ASN A 93 3.35 11.36 -8.98
N TRP A 94 2.93 12.63 -9.15
CA TRP A 94 1.86 13.22 -8.35
C TRP A 94 0.53 12.47 -8.51
N LEU A 95 0.16 12.08 -9.73
CA LEU A 95 -1.02 11.24 -9.98
C LEU A 95 -0.82 9.82 -9.43
N TRP A 96 0.33 9.22 -9.66
CA TRP A 96 0.65 7.86 -9.19
C TRP A 96 0.47 7.77 -7.68
N THR A 97 1.10 8.69 -6.95
CA THR A 97 1.01 8.79 -5.48
C THR A 97 -0.44 8.89 -5.01
N ALA A 98 -1.28 9.73 -5.64
CA ALA A 98 -2.67 9.84 -5.25
C ALA A 98 -3.43 8.53 -5.43
N PHE A 99 -3.34 7.89 -6.60
CA PHE A 99 -4.09 6.66 -6.86
C PHE A 99 -3.61 5.49 -5.99
N THR A 100 -2.30 5.31 -5.84
CA THR A 100 -1.73 4.25 -5.01
C THR A 100 -2.09 4.43 -3.54
N TYR A 101 -1.85 5.61 -2.96
CA TYR A 101 -2.13 5.82 -1.55
C TYR A 101 -3.61 5.84 -1.25
N THR A 102 -4.45 6.38 -2.13
CA THR A 102 -5.91 6.28 -1.95
C THR A 102 -6.40 4.85 -1.94
N ALA A 103 -5.88 3.94 -2.78
CA ALA A 103 -6.20 2.52 -2.69
C ALA A 103 -5.77 1.91 -1.35
N MET A 104 -4.54 2.20 -0.90
CA MET A 104 -4.05 1.71 0.40
C MET A 104 -4.96 2.12 1.55
N VAL A 105 -5.49 3.35 1.55
CA VAL A 105 -6.35 3.87 2.62
C VAL A 105 -7.83 3.96 2.23
N ASP A 106 -8.32 3.00 1.43
CA ASP A 106 -9.73 2.92 1.02
C ASP A 106 -10.68 2.49 2.15
N TYR A 107 -10.67 3.23 3.25
CA TYR A 107 -11.38 2.89 4.48
C TYR A 107 -12.89 3.17 4.37
N PRO A 108 -13.73 2.39 5.08
CA PRO A 108 -15.17 2.60 5.08
C PRO A 108 -15.62 3.83 5.88
N THR A 109 -14.70 4.50 6.57
CA THR A 109 -14.94 5.66 7.43
C THR A 109 -13.90 6.75 7.15
N PRO A 110 -14.21 8.04 7.38
CA PRO A 110 -13.25 9.12 7.17
C PRO A 110 -11.98 8.92 8.01
N ALA A 111 -10.82 9.22 7.41
CA ALA A 111 -9.53 8.95 8.02
C ALA A 111 -8.51 10.03 7.67
N ASN A 112 -7.55 10.22 8.58
CA ASN A 112 -6.46 11.19 8.47
C ASN A 112 -5.09 10.52 8.68
N PHE A 113 -4.86 9.37 8.02
CA PHE A 113 -3.60 8.64 8.15
C PHE A 113 -2.51 9.18 7.22
N MET A 114 -2.69 9.00 5.91
CA MET A 114 -1.81 9.58 4.90
C MET A 114 -2.20 11.03 4.61
N MET A 115 -3.48 11.24 4.33
CA MET A 115 -4.13 12.53 4.10
C MET A 115 -5.52 12.50 4.72
N ASN A 116 -6.15 13.67 4.89
CA ASN A 116 -7.56 13.75 5.25
C ASN A 116 -8.41 13.27 4.07
N LEU A 117 -9.10 12.14 4.23
CA LEU A 117 -9.89 11.51 3.17
C LEU A 117 -11.30 11.17 3.65
N PRO A 118 -12.29 11.18 2.74
CA PRO A 118 -13.64 10.71 3.03
C PRO A 118 -13.66 9.18 3.24
N ALA A 119 -14.81 8.66 3.64
CA ALA A 119 -15.09 7.24 3.52
C ALA A 119 -15.11 6.80 2.04
N TYR A 120 -14.57 5.62 1.76
CA TYR A 120 -14.46 5.02 0.43
C TYR A 120 -13.82 5.96 -0.61
N PRO A 121 -12.61 6.48 -0.36
CA PRO A 121 -12.01 7.49 -1.23
C PRO A 121 -11.76 7.01 -2.67
N VAL A 122 -11.55 5.71 -2.93
CA VAL A 122 -11.44 5.20 -4.32
C VAL A 122 -12.75 5.39 -5.07
N LYS A 123 -13.88 5.07 -4.41
CA LYS A 123 -15.22 5.27 -4.96
C LYS A 123 -15.51 6.74 -5.22
N GLU A 124 -15.11 7.63 -4.32
CA GLU A 124 -15.28 9.08 -4.50
C GLU A 124 -14.42 9.63 -5.66
N MET A 125 -13.18 9.15 -5.82
CA MET A 125 -12.36 9.48 -7.00
C MET A 125 -13.02 9.04 -8.30
N CYS A 126 -13.55 7.82 -8.35
CA CYS A 126 -14.22 7.32 -9.54
C CYS A 126 -15.53 8.06 -9.84
N LYS A 127 -16.31 8.43 -8.81
CA LYS A 127 -17.48 9.32 -8.99
C LYS A 127 -17.09 10.67 -9.59
N ILE A 128 -15.97 11.25 -9.18
CA ILE A 128 -15.48 12.50 -9.76
C ILE A 128 -15.23 12.31 -11.25
N ILE A 129 -14.48 11.28 -11.65
CA ILE A 129 -14.20 10.99 -13.08
C ILE A 129 -15.48 10.76 -13.87
N ASP A 130 -16.40 9.98 -13.33
CA ASP A 130 -17.65 9.60 -14.00
C ASP A 130 -18.64 10.77 -14.11
N SER A 131 -18.48 11.83 -13.32
CA SER A 131 -19.32 13.04 -13.38
C SER A 131 -18.98 13.98 -14.55
N PHE A 132 -17.81 13.82 -15.18
CA PHE A 132 -17.42 14.66 -16.31
C PHE A 132 -18.21 14.32 -17.58
N PRO A 133 -18.50 15.32 -18.45
CA PRO A 133 -19.20 15.07 -19.71
C PRO A 133 -18.38 14.18 -20.66
N ALA A 134 -19.08 13.53 -21.59
CA ALA A 134 -18.44 12.78 -22.66
C ALA A 134 -17.51 13.69 -23.47
N GLY A 135 -16.29 13.22 -23.76
CA GLY A 135 -15.27 14.00 -24.47
C GLY A 135 -14.49 15.01 -23.61
N ALA A 136 -14.80 15.14 -22.31
CA ALA A 136 -13.94 15.93 -21.42
C ALA A 136 -12.52 15.37 -21.35
N ASP A 137 -11.57 16.27 -21.14
CA ASP A 137 -10.14 15.98 -21.18
C ASP A 137 -9.71 14.95 -20.11
N VAL A 138 -8.91 13.97 -20.52
CA VAL A 138 -8.48 12.87 -19.64
C VAL A 138 -7.59 13.38 -18.52
N VAL A 139 -6.73 14.37 -18.78
CA VAL A 139 -5.84 14.96 -17.77
C VAL A 139 -6.65 15.75 -16.74
N GLU A 140 -7.65 16.52 -17.18
CA GLU A 140 -8.55 17.23 -16.26
C GLU A 140 -9.33 16.26 -15.35
N LYS A 141 -9.85 15.16 -15.91
CA LYS A 141 -10.54 14.12 -15.12
C LYS A 141 -9.63 13.49 -14.07
N ALA A 142 -8.45 13.05 -14.48
CA ALA A 142 -7.48 12.41 -13.59
C ALA A 142 -7.01 13.38 -12.50
N PHE A 143 -6.72 14.63 -12.87
CA PHE A 143 -6.34 15.68 -11.94
C PHE A 143 -7.44 15.97 -10.91
N ALA A 144 -8.70 16.07 -11.34
CA ALA A 144 -9.82 16.33 -10.43
C ALA A 144 -10.00 15.19 -9.42
N ALA A 145 -9.89 13.94 -9.85
CA ALA A 145 -9.92 12.79 -8.95
C ALA A 145 -8.73 12.76 -7.99
N ALA A 146 -7.50 12.85 -8.50
CA ALA A 146 -6.29 12.86 -7.68
C ALA A 146 -6.25 14.04 -6.70
N SER A 147 -6.87 15.18 -7.05
CA SER A 147 -7.03 16.32 -6.14
C SER A 147 -7.83 15.97 -4.88
N LEU A 148 -8.67 14.93 -4.88
CA LEU A 148 -9.33 14.43 -3.66
C LEU A 148 -8.29 14.03 -2.61
N TYR A 149 -7.20 13.38 -3.02
CA TYR A 149 -6.14 12.95 -2.11
C TYR A 149 -5.42 14.13 -1.46
N TYR A 150 -5.12 15.17 -2.24
CA TYR A 150 -4.32 16.29 -1.76
C TYR A 150 -5.14 17.44 -1.18
N ASN A 151 -6.42 17.57 -1.53
CA ASN A 151 -7.23 18.74 -1.23
C ASN A 151 -8.70 18.40 -0.91
N TYR A 152 -8.95 17.33 -0.17
CA TYR A 152 -10.30 16.99 0.29
C TYR A 152 -10.96 18.11 1.11
N THR A 153 -10.19 18.85 1.92
CA THR A 153 -10.73 19.96 2.74
C THR A 153 -11.03 21.23 1.94
N GLY A 154 -10.47 21.36 0.74
CA GLY A 154 -10.66 22.51 -0.15
C GLY A 154 -9.76 23.71 0.12
N ASP A 155 -8.81 23.61 1.05
CA ASP A 155 -7.97 24.74 1.48
C ASP A 155 -6.75 24.99 0.57
N GLN A 156 -6.37 24.02 -0.28
CA GLN A 156 -5.20 24.15 -1.15
C GLN A 156 -5.48 25.01 -2.38
N LYS A 157 -4.71 26.08 -2.53
CA LYS A 157 -4.77 27.01 -3.68
C LYS A 157 -3.97 26.53 -4.88
N CYS A 158 -2.86 25.83 -4.63
CA CYS A 158 -1.97 25.25 -5.63
C CYS A 158 -1.27 24.02 -5.03
N PHE A 159 -0.62 23.22 -5.86
CA PHE A 159 0.12 22.02 -5.43
C PHE A 159 1.63 22.15 -5.67
N GLU A 160 2.42 21.85 -4.65
CA GLU A 160 3.87 21.72 -4.77
C GLU A 160 4.21 20.31 -5.28
N MET A 161 4.74 20.26 -6.50
CA MET A 161 4.99 18.99 -7.22
C MET A 161 6.47 18.62 -7.29
N GLU A 162 7.36 19.57 -6.96
CA GLU A 162 8.80 19.40 -7.04
C GLU A 162 9.46 20.02 -5.80
N GLY A 163 10.46 19.32 -5.25
CA GLY A 163 11.26 19.82 -4.13
C GLY A 163 10.50 19.93 -2.80
N GLY A 164 9.44 19.13 -2.63
CA GLY A 164 8.68 19.05 -1.38
C GLY A 164 9.41 18.30 -0.28
N ASP A 165 8.92 18.47 0.95
CA ASP A 165 9.41 17.77 2.13
C ASP A 165 9.11 16.26 2.09
N ASP A 166 9.72 15.50 3.01
CA ASP A 166 9.42 14.08 3.28
C ASP A 166 8.51 13.98 4.53
N PRO A 167 7.21 14.30 4.42
CA PRO A 167 6.32 14.40 5.59
C PRO A 167 6.09 13.05 6.28
N HIS A 168 6.41 11.94 5.61
CA HIS A 168 6.21 10.57 6.10
C HIS A 168 7.52 9.88 6.52
N GLY A 169 8.66 10.58 6.48
CA GLY A 169 9.95 10.01 6.91
C GLY A 169 10.44 8.84 6.05
N LEU A 170 10.08 8.83 4.77
CA LEU A 170 10.45 7.82 3.78
C LEU A 170 11.96 7.72 3.56
N SER A 171 12.76 8.71 3.94
CA SER A 171 14.23 8.65 3.89
C SER A 171 14.81 7.47 4.71
N GLY A 172 14.31 7.24 5.92
CA GLY A 172 14.72 6.09 6.74
C GLY A 172 14.31 4.76 6.09
N TRP A 173 13.10 4.71 5.54
CA TRP A 173 12.60 3.56 4.80
C TRP A 173 13.43 3.30 3.52
N GLY A 174 13.84 4.35 2.82
CA GLY A 174 14.69 4.27 1.63
C GLY A 174 16.01 3.57 1.92
N TRP A 175 16.65 3.89 3.06
CA TRP A 175 17.84 3.16 3.51
C TRP A 175 17.55 1.69 3.82
N GLN A 176 16.44 1.38 4.51
CA GLN A 176 16.05 -0.01 4.79
C GLN A 176 15.80 -0.80 3.49
N ALA A 177 15.11 -0.21 2.52
CA ALA A 177 14.84 -0.80 1.20
C ALA A 177 16.10 -0.90 0.32
N CYS A 178 17.18 -0.21 0.69
CA CYS A 178 18.50 -0.31 0.07
C CYS A 178 19.48 -1.22 0.80
N THR A 179 19.05 -1.86 1.89
CA THR A 179 19.89 -2.76 2.68
C THR A 179 19.27 -4.14 2.85
N GLU A 180 18.10 -4.24 3.47
CA GLU A 180 17.47 -5.52 3.83
C GLU A 180 16.05 -5.66 3.25
N MET A 181 15.25 -4.60 3.22
CA MET A 181 13.85 -4.61 2.79
C MET A 181 13.71 -4.53 1.26
N VAL A 182 14.44 -5.37 0.55
CA VAL A 182 14.42 -5.42 -0.91
C VAL A 182 13.17 -6.18 -1.37
N MET A 183 12.15 -5.43 -1.76
CA MET A 183 10.87 -5.97 -2.20
C MET A 183 10.69 -5.67 -3.70
N PRO A 184 10.89 -6.65 -4.60
CA PRO A 184 10.70 -6.45 -6.03
C PRO A 184 9.25 -6.10 -6.35
N MET A 185 9.07 -5.11 -7.23
CA MET A 185 7.77 -4.63 -7.69
C MET A 185 7.86 -4.31 -9.19
N THR A 186 6.86 -4.72 -9.94
CA THR A 186 6.73 -4.46 -11.38
C THR A 186 5.33 -3.98 -11.69
N VAL A 187 5.14 -3.34 -12.84
CA VAL A 187 3.80 -2.97 -13.29
C VAL A 187 3.46 -3.80 -14.53
N SER A 188 2.35 -4.54 -14.46
CA SER A 188 1.89 -5.41 -15.53
C SER A 188 1.25 -4.63 -16.69
N ASN A 189 0.97 -5.31 -17.80
CA ASN A 189 0.22 -4.71 -18.92
C ASN A 189 -1.28 -4.55 -18.60
N GLU A 190 -1.77 -5.32 -17.64
CA GLU A 190 -3.14 -5.32 -17.16
C GLU A 190 -3.41 -4.14 -16.23
N SER A 191 -2.35 -3.61 -15.59
CA SER A 191 -2.40 -2.45 -14.71
C SER A 191 -3.00 -1.21 -15.37
N MET A 192 -3.57 -0.32 -14.55
CA MET A 192 -3.92 1.03 -14.98
C MET A 192 -2.72 1.98 -15.00
N PHE A 193 -1.54 1.53 -14.57
CA PHE A 193 -0.29 2.28 -14.61
C PHE A 193 0.59 1.86 -15.80
N PRO A 194 1.56 2.71 -16.23
CA PRO A 194 2.53 2.35 -17.26
C PRO A 194 3.36 1.10 -16.89
N PRO A 195 3.47 0.10 -17.78
CA PRO A 195 4.25 -1.11 -17.51
C PRO A 195 5.71 -0.79 -17.19
N SER A 196 6.25 -1.48 -16.19
CA SER A 196 7.65 -1.32 -15.76
C SER A 196 8.22 -2.61 -15.18
N GLY A 197 9.53 -2.80 -15.36
CA GLY A 197 10.26 -3.95 -14.85
C GLY A 197 11.04 -3.64 -13.57
N PHE A 198 11.64 -4.68 -13.00
CA PHE A 198 12.54 -4.57 -11.85
C PHE A 198 13.86 -5.29 -12.17
N SER A 199 14.98 -4.62 -11.89
CA SER A 199 16.33 -5.20 -11.97
C SER A 199 17.02 -5.09 -10.60
N TYR A 200 17.57 -6.21 -10.15
CA TYR A 200 18.40 -6.24 -8.95
C TYR A 200 19.70 -5.45 -9.13
N GLU A 201 20.26 -5.43 -10.34
CA GLU A 201 21.44 -4.66 -10.70
C GLU A 201 21.16 -3.16 -10.61
N GLU A 202 20.09 -2.68 -11.28
CA GLU A 202 19.69 -1.26 -11.22
C GLU A 202 19.35 -0.83 -9.78
N LYS A 203 18.66 -1.69 -9.02
CA LYS A 203 18.41 -1.46 -7.59
C LYS A 203 19.70 -1.31 -6.81
N SER A 204 20.69 -2.17 -7.05
CA SER A 204 21.99 -2.14 -6.37
C SER A 204 22.77 -0.86 -6.67
N GLU A 205 22.82 -0.44 -7.94
CA GLU A 205 23.50 0.79 -8.35
C GLU A 205 22.80 2.04 -7.83
N GLY A 206 21.46 2.10 -7.89
CA GLY A 206 20.68 3.21 -7.35
C GLY A 206 20.85 3.38 -5.83
N CYS A 207 20.93 2.26 -5.11
CA CYS A 207 21.20 2.27 -3.67
C CYS A 207 22.63 2.71 -3.35
N PHE A 208 23.61 2.29 -4.14
CA PHE A 208 24.99 2.74 -3.97
C PHE A 208 25.11 4.24 -4.23
N ALA A 209 24.45 4.76 -5.26
CA ALA A 209 24.46 6.20 -5.57
C ALA A 209 23.76 7.05 -4.48
N SER A 210 22.70 6.54 -3.86
CA SER A 210 21.90 7.31 -2.90
C SER A 210 22.42 7.23 -1.46
N TYR A 211 22.95 6.06 -1.07
CA TYR A 211 23.24 5.74 0.33
C TYR A 211 24.62 5.11 0.54
N GLU A 212 25.43 4.94 -0.51
CA GLU A 212 26.75 4.30 -0.46
C GLU A 212 26.72 2.87 0.12
N VAL A 213 25.58 2.18 0.00
CA VAL A 213 25.39 0.79 0.42
C VAL A 213 24.93 -0.07 -0.75
N ARG A 214 25.27 -1.37 -0.70
CA ARG A 214 24.72 -2.36 -1.62
C ARG A 214 23.74 -3.26 -0.87
N PRO A 215 22.52 -3.46 -1.41
CA PRO A 215 21.50 -4.27 -0.76
C PRO A 215 21.91 -5.75 -0.66
N ARG A 216 21.55 -6.37 0.46
CA ARG A 216 21.66 -7.82 0.66
C ARG A 216 20.34 -8.47 0.25
N MET A 217 20.18 -8.69 -1.07
CA MET A 217 18.90 -9.07 -1.69
C MET A 217 18.16 -10.18 -0.96
N ASN A 218 18.87 -11.24 -0.56
CA ASN A 218 18.24 -12.44 0.02
C ASN A 218 18.32 -12.47 1.56
N TRP A 219 18.64 -11.35 2.22
CA TRP A 219 18.85 -11.35 3.67
C TRP A 219 17.58 -11.70 4.44
N ILE A 220 16.46 -11.04 4.12
CA ILE A 220 15.17 -11.30 4.76
C ILE A 220 14.69 -12.74 4.49
N THR A 221 14.85 -13.24 3.25
CA THR A 221 14.43 -14.60 2.92
C THR A 221 15.32 -15.66 3.56
N THR A 222 16.59 -15.36 3.78
CA THR A 222 17.50 -16.20 4.61
C THR A 222 17.08 -16.21 6.08
N GLU A 223 16.81 -15.04 6.65
CA GLU A 223 16.53 -14.90 8.08
C GLU A 223 15.16 -15.44 8.50
N TYR A 224 14.14 -15.29 7.66
CA TYR A 224 12.75 -15.55 8.04
C TYR A 224 12.08 -16.68 7.25
N GLY A 225 12.83 -17.39 6.39
CA GLY A 225 12.41 -18.66 5.79
C GLY A 225 12.05 -18.61 4.30
N GLY A 226 11.99 -17.42 3.70
CA GLY A 226 11.82 -17.23 2.25
C GLY A 226 10.68 -18.06 1.66
N HIS A 227 10.93 -18.78 0.57
CA HIS A 227 9.95 -19.67 -0.09
C HIS A 227 9.38 -20.77 0.79
N LYS A 228 9.98 -21.05 1.95
CA LYS A 228 9.51 -22.06 2.92
C LYS A 228 9.01 -21.42 4.21
N ILE A 229 8.67 -20.12 4.20
CA ILE A 229 8.17 -19.40 5.37
C ILE A 229 6.92 -20.04 5.98
N ASP A 230 6.05 -20.65 5.17
CA ASP A 230 4.91 -21.45 5.65
C ASP A 230 5.36 -22.61 6.54
N LYS A 231 6.40 -23.35 6.13
CA LYS A 231 6.97 -24.46 6.88
C LYS A 231 7.73 -23.99 8.10
N VAL A 232 8.46 -22.88 8.00
CA VAL A 232 9.18 -22.27 9.12
C VAL A 232 8.19 -21.82 10.19
N LEU A 233 7.16 -21.06 9.81
CA LEU A 233 6.09 -20.63 10.72
C LEU A 233 5.36 -21.84 11.31
N LYS A 234 5.00 -22.85 10.51
CA LYS A 234 4.35 -24.05 11.03
C LYS A 234 5.18 -24.83 12.05
N ARG A 235 6.50 -24.85 11.89
CA ARG A 235 7.40 -25.64 12.74
C ARG A 235 7.91 -24.88 13.96
N PHE A 236 8.14 -23.58 13.84
CA PHE A 236 8.83 -22.77 14.85
C PHE A 236 8.00 -21.57 15.32
N GLY A 237 6.98 -21.17 14.57
CA GLY A 237 6.05 -20.11 14.96
C GLY A 237 4.92 -20.64 15.84
N SER A 238 4.24 -19.72 16.51
CA SER A 238 3.00 -19.97 17.26
C SER A 238 2.40 -18.63 17.69
N ASN A 239 1.08 -18.60 17.92
CA ASN A 239 0.34 -17.44 18.43
C ASN A 239 0.55 -16.21 17.54
N ILE A 240 0.26 -16.35 16.25
CA ILE A 240 0.34 -15.25 15.29
C ILE A 240 -0.99 -15.13 14.55
N ILE A 241 -1.56 -13.94 14.55
CA ILE A 241 -2.67 -13.58 13.66
C ILE A 241 -2.09 -12.78 12.51
N PHE A 242 -2.42 -13.16 11.28
CA PHE A 242 -2.20 -12.36 10.09
C PHE A 242 -3.53 -11.81 9.60
N SER A 243 -3.82 -10.54 9.89
CA SER A 243 -5.00 -9.86 9.35
C SER A 243 -4.66 -9.19 8.02
N ASN A 244 -5.51 -9.34 7.01
CA ASN A 244 -5.35 -8.69 5.70
C ASN A 244 -6.71 -8.27 5.13
N GLY A 245 -6.75 -7.08 4.53
CA GLY A 245 -7.88 -6.63 3.74
C GLY A 245 -7.61 -6.81 2.25
N MET A 246 -8.55 -7.34 1.47
CA MET A 246 -8.32 -7.65 0.05
C MET A 246 -8.31 -6.42 -0.88
N ARG A 247 -8.66 -5.23 -0.37
CA ARG A 247 -8.45 -3.92 -1.04
C ARG A 247 -7.14 -3.26 -0.63
N ASP A 248 -6.37 -3.89 0.26
CA ASP A 248 -5.01 -3.45 0.54
C ASP A 248 -4.07 -4.02 -0.52
N PRO A 249 -3.35 -3.20 -1.30
CA PRO A 249 -2.40 -3.71 -2.29
C PRO A 249 -1.24 -4.50 -1.66
N TRP A 250 -0.95 -4.32 -0.37
CA TRP A 250 0.04 -5.13 0.35
C TRP A 250 -0.45 -6.54 0.72
N SER A 251 -1.76 -6.79 0.70
CA SER A 251 -2.35 -8.06 1.14
C SER A 251 -1.87 -9.28 0.35
N ARG A 252 -1.51 -9.09 -0.93
CA ARG A 252 -0.98 -10.14 -1.80
C ARG A 252 0.40 -10.64 -1.37
N GLY A 253 1.18 -9.78 -0.72
CA GLY A 253 2.42 -10.15 -0.05
C GLY A 253 2.19 -10.75 1.34
N GLY A 254 0.96 -10.85 1.81
CA GLY A 254 0.60 -11.31 3.16
C GLY A 254 0.27 -12.81 3.24
N VAL A 255 0.09 -13.28 4.48
CA VAL A 255 -0.41 -14.64 4.74
C VAL A 255 -1.95 -14.61 4.72
N LEU A 256 -2.54 -15.25 3.71
CA LEU A 256 -3.99 -15.23 3.47
C LEU A 256 -4.73 -16.52 3.87
N LYS A 257 -4.03 -17.49 4.45
CA LYS A 257 -4.59 -18.78 4.88
C LYS A 257 -3.97 -19.22 6.20
N ASN A 258 -4.73 -19.92 7.02
CA ASN A 258 -4.22 -20.53 8.25
C ASN A 258 -3.04 -21.46 7.95
N ILE A 259 -1.96 -21.31 8.70
CA ILE A 259 -0.75 -22.14 8.61
C ILE A 259 -0.84 -23.31 9.62
N SER A 260 -1.46 -23.06 10.78
CA SER A 260 -1.73 -24.03 11.84
C SER A 260 -2.98 -23.61 12.63
N SER A 261 -3.31 -24.34 13.71
CA SER A 261 -4.38 -23.97 14.64
C SER A 261 -4.09 -22.72 15.47
N ASN A 262 -2.83 -22.28 15.55
CA ASN A 262 -2.38 -21.12 16.34
C ASN A 262 -1.63 -20.07 15.51
N ILE A 263 -1.55 -20.27 14.18
CA ILE A 263 -1.07 -19.28 13.22
C ILE A 263 -2.16 -19.14 12.17
N ILE A 264 -2.98 -18.12 12.35
CA ILE A 264 -4.25 -17.96 11.64
C ILE A 264 -4.22 -16.72 10.76
N ALA A 265 -5.02 -16.75 9.69
CA ALA A 265 -5.24 -15.62 8.82
C ALA A 265 -6.68 -15.13 8.95
N LEU A 266 -6.86 -13.84 9.20
CA LEU A 266 -8.16 -13.16 9.21
C LEU A 266 -8.22 -12.26 7.98
N VAL A 267 -8.96 -12.70 6.95
CA VAL A 267 -8.99 -12.01 5.66
C VAL A 267 -10.36 -11.38 5.43
N THR A 268 -10.40 -10.09 5.14
CA THR A 268 -11.64 -9.36 4.86
C THR A 268 -11.69 -8.92 3.40
N GLU A 269 -12.83 -9.09 2.75
CA GLU A 269 -12.98 -8.77 1.32
C GLU A 269 -12.88 -7.26 1.02
N LYS A 270 -13.32 -6.42 1.96
CA LYS A 270 -13.42 -4.96 1.79
C LYS A 270 -12.44 -4.18 2.65
N GLY A 271 -11.57 -4.85 3.40
CA GLY A 271 -10.55 -4.19 4.19
C GLY A 271 -9.50 -3.54 3.30
N ALA A 272 -9.12 -2.31 3.65
CA ALA A 272 -7.92 -1.65 3.15
C ALA A 272 -6.76 -1.83 4.16
N HIS A 273 -5.68 -1.06 4.03
CA HIS A 273 -4.44 -1.26 4.78
C HIS A 273 -4.64 -1.16 6.30
N HIS A 274 -4.45 -2.28 7.01
CA HIS A 274 -4.55 -2.44 8.47
C HIS A 274 -5.74 -1.72 9.15
N LEU A 275 -6.94 -1.85 8.56
CA LEU A 275 -8.16 -1.20 9.08
C LEU A 275 -8.55 -1.64 10.50
N ASP A 276 -8.24 -2.88 10.86
CA ASP A 276 -8.39 -3.44 12.21
C ASP A 276 -7.69 -2.61 13.29
N PHE A 277 -6.53 -2.00 12.98
CA PHE A 277 -5.79 -1.15 13.92
C PHE A 277 -6.33 0.27 14.07
N ARG A 278 -7.26 0.69 13.22
CA ARG A 278 -7.87 2.02 13.37
C ARG A 278 -8.76 2.07 14.62
N SER A 279 -8.89 3.25 15.20
CA SER A 279 -9.83 3.48 16.31
C SER A 279 -11.25 3.13 15.88
N ALA A 280 -12.02 2.54 16.79
CA ALA A 280 -13.41 2.22 16.54
C ALA A 280 -14.24 3.49 16.33
N THR A 281 -15.16 3.43 15.36
CA THR A 281 -16.14 4.49 15.10
C THR A 281 -17.55 3.92 15.10
N LYS A 282 -18.55 4.78 15.32
CA LYS A 282 -19.97 4.39 15.22
C LYS A 282 -20.39 3.99 13.80
N ASP A 283 -19.60 4.35 12.80
CA ASP A 283 -19.87 4.15 11.38
C ASP A 283 -19.06 2.94 10.84
N ASP A 284 -18.33 2.23 11.71
CA ASP A 284 -17.62 1.01 11.33
C ASP A 284 -18.63 -0.07 10.92
N PRO A 285 -18.43 -0.73 9.77
CA PRO A 285 -19.33 -1.79 9.34
C PRO A 285 -19.15 -3.04 10.20
N ASP A 286 -20.22 -3.84 10.32
CA ASP A 286 -20.27 -5.03 11.19
C ASP A 286 -19.09 -6.00 10.97
N TRP A 287 -18.61 -6.13 9.73
CA TRP A 287 -17.48 -7.01 9.42
C TRP A 287 -16.14 -6.53 9.99
N VAL A 288 -15.94 -5.22 10.17
CA VAL A 288 -14.75 -4.66 10.86
C VAL A 288 -14.86 -4.92 12.36
N VAL A 289 -16.05 -4.70 12.91
CA VAL A 289 -16.34 -4.96 14.33
C VAL A 289 -16.10 -6.43 14.65
N GLU A 290 -16.59 -7.33 13.79
CA GLU A 290 -16.40 -8.77 13.93
C GLU A 290 -14.94 -9.19 13.78
N GLN A 291 -14.19 -8.62 12.82
CA GLN A 291 -12.76 -8.88 12.69
C GLN A 291 -12.01 -8.54 13.99
N ARG A 292 -12.22 -7.34 14.54
CA ARG A 292 -11.58 -6.92 15.80
C ARG A 292 -12.03 -7.78 16.98
N ARG A 293 -13.29 -8.19 17.02
CA ARG A 293 -13.82 -9.10 18.05
C ARG A 293 -13.08 -10.44 18.02
N GLN A 294 -12.86 -11.02 16.84
CA GLN A 294 -12.11 -12.27 16.68
C GLN A 294 -10.65 -12.10 17.12
N GLU A 295 -9.98 -11.02 16.69
CA GLU A 295 -8.60 -10.72 17.09
C GLU A 295 -8.46 -10.65 18.62
N VAL A 296 -9.35 -9.92 19.28
CA VAL A 296 -9.38 -9.78 20.73
C VAL A 296 -9.68 -11.11 21.44
N GLU A 297 -10.64 -11.89 20.94
CA GLU A 297 -10.97 -13.22 21.49
C GLU A 297 -9.76 -14.16 21.46
N ILE A 298 -9.02 -14.17 20.36
CA ILE A 298 -7.82 -15.02 20.18
C ILE A 298 -6.69 -14.55 21.11
N ILE A 299 -6.47 -13.24 21.21
CA ILE A 299 -5.46 -12.66 22.12
C ILE A 299 -5.80 -12.96 23.58
N HIS A 300 -7.06 -12.85 23.98
CA HIS A 300 -7.51 -13.25 25.32
C HIS A 300 -7.25 -14.73 25.57
N GLY A 301 -7.52 -15.60 24.60
CA GLY A 301 -7.20 -17.03 24.70
C GLY A 301 -5.71 -17.29 24.97
N TRP A 302 -4.80 -16.53 24.35
CA TRP A 302 -3.37 -16.64 24.63
C TRP A 302 -3.02 -16.23 26.06
N ILE A 303 -3.57 -15.10 26.53
CA ILE A 303 -3.35 -14.57 27.89
C ILE A 303 -3.87 -15.57 28.95
N ASP A 304 -5.06 -16.12 28.74
CA ASP A 304 -5.65 -17.10 29.63
C ASP A 304 -4.82 -18.38 29.71
N GLN A 305 -4.31 -18.87 28.57
CA GLN A 305 -3.43 -20.03 28.54
C GLN A 305 -2.13 -19.76 29.31
N TYR A 306 -1.50 -18.60 29.09
CA TYR A 306 -0.29 -18.23 29.82
C TYR A 306 -0.52 -18.16 31.34
N ASN A 307 -1.60 -17.55 31.79
CA ASN A 307 -1.92 -17.47 33.22
C ASN A 307 -2.13 -18.85 33.84
N LYS A 308 -2.74 -19.79 33.11
CA LYS A 308 -2.89 -21.19 33.53
C LYS A 308 -1.53 -21.88 33.65
N ASP A 309 -0.65 -21.68 32.67
CA ASP A 309 0.68 -22.30 32.66
C ASP A 309 1.53 -21.81 33.84
N ILE A 310 1.51 -20.50 34.14
CA ILE A 310 2.24 -19.90 35.27
C ILE A 310 1.66 -20.35 36.61
N ALA A 311 0.34 -20.50 36.75
CA ALA A 311 -0.27 -20.97 37.99
C ALA A 311 0.04 -22.45 38.31
N GLN A 312 0.54 -23.22 37.33
CA GLN A 312 0.95 -24.62 37.49
C GLN A 312 2.44 -24.79 37.79
N MET A 313 3.22 -23.71 37.75
CA MET A 313 4.65 -23.68 38.12
C MET A 313 4.83 -23.47 39.63
#